data_AF-A0A626NDH3-F1
#
_entry.id   AF-A0A626NDH3-F1
#
_cell.length_a   1.000
_cell.length_b   1.000
_cell.length_c   1.000
_cell.angle_alpha   90.00
_cell.angle_beta   90.00
_cell.angle_gamma   90.00
#
_symmetry.space_group_name_H-M   'P 1'
#
loop_
_entity.id
_entity.type
_entity.pdbx_description
1 polymer ?
#
loop_
_entity_poly.entity_id
_entity_poly.type
_entity_poly.pdbx_seq_one_letter_code
_entity_poly.pdbx_strand_id
1 'polypeptide(L)'
;PLEFLEKVYQNIENFNHSLDEDEFIQDGILKAVIYERGLKISLVYKENIVDNASFITAYIKAYHEWLLYFMEKLEQRINIIIDSFKELP
;
A
#
# COMPACT_ATOMS: atom_id res chain seq x y z
N PRO A 1 -10.34 17.08 11.63
CA PRO A 1 -9.51 18.31 11.48
C PRO A 1 -8.44 18.10 10.42
N LEU A 2 -8.05 19.13 9.65
CA LEU A 2 -7.07 19.01 8.55
C LEU A 2 -5.71 18.49 9.03
N GLU A 3 -5.19 18.99 10.15
CA GLU A 3 -3.92 18.56 10.74
C GLU A 3 -3.87 17.04 11.00
N PHE A 4 -5.00 16.43 11.40
CA PHE A 4 -5.08 14.99 11.57
C PHE A 4 -4.93 14.26 10.23
N LEU A 5 -5.59 14.75 9.18
CA LEU A 5 -5.49 14.16 7.83
C LEU A 5 -4.07 14.26 7.29
N GLU A 6 -3.40 15.41 7.47
CA GLU A 6 -2.01 15.62 7.08
C GLU A 6 -1.05 14.68 7.81
N LYS A 7 -1.27 14.44 9.11
CA LYS A 7 -0.50 13.44 9.88
C LYS A 7 -0.71 12.02 9.36
N VAL A 8 -1.94 11.64 9.02
CA VAL A 8 -2.21 10.33 8.42
C VAL A 8 -1.53 10.19 7.06
N TYR A 9 -1.60 11.24 6.23
CA TYR A 9 -0.90 11.27 4.94
C TYR A 9 0.62 11.10 5.10
N GLN A 10 1.24 11.81 6.05
CA GLN A 10 2.67 11.65 6.33
C GLN A 10 3.03 10.25 6.83
N ASN A 11 2.18 9.64 7.66
CA ASN A 11 2.40 8.27 8.13
C ASN A 11 2.35 7.26 6.97
N ILE A 12 1.47 7.48 5.99
CA ILE A 12 1.41 6.67 4.77
C ILE A 12 2.73 6.79 3.99
N GLU A 13 3.25 8.00 3.79
CA GLU A 13 4.51 8.20 3.08
C GLU A 13 5.70 7.54 3.80
N ASN A 14 5.74 7.62 5.14
CA ASN A 14 6.76 6.95 5.94
C ASN A 14 6.67 5.42 5.78
N PHE A 15 5.45 4.86 5.80
CA PHE A 15 5.25 3.43 5.61
C PHE A 15 5.59 2.98 4.18
N ASN A 16 5.25 3.79 3.17
CA ASN A 16 5.62 3.54 1.78
C ASN A 16 7.13 3.42 1.61
N HIS A 17 7.88 4.33 2.23
CA HIS A 17 9.33 4.28 2.22
C HIS A 17 9.87 2.97 2.81
N SER A 18 9.32 2.52 3.96
CA SER A 18 9.72 1.23 4.54
C SER A 18 9.40 0.04 3.62
N LEU A 19 8.29 0.06 2.89
CA LEU A 19 7.95 -0.99 1.94
C LEU A 19 8.84 -0.98 0.69
N ASP A 20 9.27 0.21 0.25
CA ASP A 20 10.10 0.37 -0.93
C ASP A 20 11.55 -0.09 -0.68
N GLU A 21 12.01 -0.06 0.57
CA GLU A 21 13.35 -0.53 0.99
C GLU A 21 13.38 -2.01 1.42
N ASP A 22 12.23 -2.65 1.61
CA ASP A 22 12.15 -4.04 2.06
C ASP A 22 12.36 -5.03 0.89
N GLU A 23 13.47 -5.75 0.91
CA GLU A 23 13.85 -6.72 -0.14
C GLU A 23 12.79 -7.81 -0.35
N PHE A 24 12.14 -8.28 0.72
CA PHE A 24 11.11 -9.31 0.64
C PHE A 24 9.86 -8.79 -0.08
N ILE A 25 9.49 -7.54 0.14
CA ILE A 25 8.39 -6.88 -0.56
C ILE A 25 8.75 -6.61 -2.03
N GLN A 26 10.00 -6.25 -2.30
CA GLN A 26 10.46 -5.90 -3.64
C GLN A 26 10.77 -7.09 -4.56
N ASP A 27 10.66 -8.34 -4.08
CA ASP A 27 10.90 -9.53 -4.90
C ASP A 27 9.59 -10.26 -5.29
N GLY A 28 9.25 -10.21 -6.58
CA GLY A 28 8.18 -11.00 -7.17
C GLY A 28 6.75 -10.45 -7.00
N ILE A 29 5.84 -11.26 -6.47
CA ILE A 29 4.38 -11.00 -6.47
C ILE A 29 4.03 -9.70 -5.72
N LEU A 30 4.69 -9.43 -4.59
CA LEU A 30 4.39 -8.24 -3.78
C LEU A 30 4.80 -6.95 -4.49
N LYS A 31 5.85 -6.96 -5.31
CA LYS A 31 6.22 -5.82 -6.17
C LYS A 31 5.11 -5.46 -7.16
N ALA A 32 4.39 -6.45 -7.71
CA ALA A 32 3.23 -6.19 -8.55
C ALA A 32 2.10 -5.50 -7.78
N VAL A 33 1.91 -5.86 -6.50
CA VAL A 33 0.95 -5.21 -5.61
C VAL A 33 1.40 -3.78 -5.28
N ILE A 34 2.70 -3.51 -5.14
CA ILE A 34 3.23 -2.14 -5.02
C ILE A 34 2.93 -1.31 -6.27
N TYR A 35 3.00 -1.86 -7.48
CA TYR A 35 2.61 -1.11 -8.69
C TYR A 35 1.11 -0.78 -8.72
N GLU A 36 0.26 -1.66 -8.20
CA GLU A 36 -1.18 -1.43 -8.07
C GLU A 36 -1.49 -0.25 -7.14
N ARG A 37 -0.70 -0.05 -6.08
CA ARG A 37 -0.72 1.17 -5.23
C ARG A 37 -0.60 2.42 -6.10
N GLY A 38 0.45 2.47 -6.93
CA GLY A 38 0.75 3.61 -7.79
C GLY A 38 -0.40 3.88 -8.77
N LEU A 39 -1.01 2.83 -9.32
CA LEU A 39 -2.18 2.97 -10.18
C LEU A 39 -3.36 3.60 -9.43
N LYS A 40 -3.76 3.05 -8.29
CA LYS A 40 -4.87 3.57 -7.46
C LYS A 40 -4.65 5.02 -7.07
N ILE A 41 -3.44 5.36 -6.61
CA ILE A 41 -3.09 6.74 -6.24
C ILE A 41 -3.11 7.66 -7.46
N SER A 42 -2.63 7.22 -8.62
CA SER A 42 -2.68 8.04 -9.85
C SER A 42 -4.11 8.40 -10.26
N LEU A 43 -5.10 7.56 -9.96
CA LEU A 43 -6.51 7.86 -10.23
C LEU A 43 -7.00 9.02 -9.37
N VAL A 44 -6.61 9.09 -8.09
CA VAL A 44 -6.92 10.23 -7.22
C VAL A 44 -6.33 11.53 -7.78
N TYR A 45 -5.07 11.50 -8.24
CA TYR A 45 -4.46 12.67 -8.87
C TYR A 45 -5.21 13.11 -10.15
N LYS A 46 -5.74 12.16 -10.94
CA LYS A 46 -6.52 12.47 -12.14
C LYS A 46 -7.88 13.12 -11.85
N GLU A 47 -8.41 12.99 -10.64
CA GLU A 47 -9.64 13.69 -10.24
C GLU A 47 -9.45 15.21 -10.14
N ASN A 48 -8.19 15.70 -10.10
CA ASN A 48 -7.86 17.13 -10.04
C ASN A 48 -8.59 17.86 -8.90
N ILE A 49 -8.70 17.22 -7.73
CA ILE A 49 -9.34 17.80 -6.55
C ILE A 49 -8.51 19.00 -6.06
N VAL A 50 -9.12 20.18 -6.05
CA VAL A 50 -8.46 21.43 -5.64
C VAL A 50 -8.44 21.61 -4.12
N ASP A 51 -9.50 21.18 -3.44
CA ASP A 51 -9.58 21.28 -1.98
C ASP A 51 -8.64 20.27 -1.31
N ASN A 52 -7.70 20.78 -0.51
CA ASN A 52 -6.65 19.96 0.11
C ASN A 52 -7.22 18.87 1.03
N ALA A 53 -8.22 19.22 1.87
CA ALA A 53 -8.82 18.25 2.79
C ALA A 53 -9.53 17.11 2.03
N SER A 54 -10.24 17.45 0.95
CA SER A 54 -10.89 16.49 0.07
C SER A 54 -9.87 15.62 -0.67
N PHE A 55 -8.79 16.20 -1.18
CA PHE A 55 -7.70 15.47 -1.84
C PHE A 55 -7.07 14.45 -0.90
N ILE A 56 -6.64 14.89 0.30
CA ILE A 56 -6.01 13.99 1.29
C ILE A 56 -7.00 12.88 1.70
N THR A 57 -8.28 13.22 1.86
CA THR A 57 -9.32 12.21 2.17
C THR A 57 -9.45 11.16 1.06
N ALA A 58 -9.46 11.58 -0.20
CA ALA A 58 -9.53 10.67 -1.35
C ALA A 58 -8.28 9.79 -1.45
N TYR A 59 -7.09 10.38 -1.22
CA TYR A 59 -5.82 9.66 -1.18
C TYR A 59 -5.83 8.58 -0.09
N ILE A 60 -6.20 8.93 1.14
CA ILE A 60 -6.26 7.99 2.28
C ILE A 60 -7.25 6.85 1.98
N LYS A 61 -8.40 7.15 1.37
CA LYS A 61 -9.38 6.12 0.98
C LYS A 61 -8.82 5.14 -0.05
N ALA A 62 -8.23 5.66 -1.13
CA ALA A 62 -7.61 4.82 -2.17
C ALA A 62 -6.46 3.97 -1.60
N TYR A 63 -5.66 4.56 -0.71
CA TYR A 63 -4.59 3.86 -0.01
C TYR A 63 -5.12 2.77 0.92
N HIS A 64 -6.20 3.03 1.66
CA HIS A 64 -6.82 2.04 2.54
C HIS A 64 -7.35 0.83 1.76
N GLU A 65 -8.00 1.05 0.61
CA GLU A 65 -8.41 -0.05 -0.27
C GLU A 65 -7.22 -0.88 -0.77
N TRP A 66 -6.16 -0.19 -1.20
CA TRP A 66 -4.91 -0.85 -1.58
C TRP A 66 -4.32 -1.65 -0.41
N LEU A 67 -4.31 -1.10 0.81
CA LEU A 67 -3.74 -1.73 1.98
C LEU A 67 -4.46 -3.03 2.35
N LEU A 68 -5.79 -3.07 2.23
CA LEU A 68 -6.57 -4.30 2.42
C LEU A 68 -6.14 -5.39 1.43
N TYR A 69 -6.00 -5.03 0.15
CA TYR A 69 -5.52 -5.95 -0.89
C TYR A 69 -4.07 -6.39 -0.64
N PHE A 70 -3.19 -5.46 -0.22
CA PHE A 70 -1.82 -5.75 0.13
C PHE A 70 -1.70 -6.74 1.29
N MET A 71 -2.48 -6.57 2.35
CA MET A 71 -2.50 -7.51 3.48
C MET A 71 -2.94 -8.92 3.06
N GLU A 72 -3.97 -9.03 2.21
CA GLU A 72 -4.42 -10.31 1.68
C GLU A 72 -3.30 -11.02 0.88
N LYS A 73 -2.57 -10.27 0.04
CA LYS A 73 -1.47 -10.82 -0.76
C LYS A 73 -0.23 -11.14 0.06
N LEU A 74 0.05 -10.34 1.08
CA LEU A 74 1.13 -10.60 2.03
C LEU A 74 0.87 -11.90 2.81
N GLU A 75 -0.34 -12.09 3.32
CA GLU A 75 -0.75 -13.32 4.01
C GLU A 75 -0.63 -14.54 3.09
N GLN A 76 -1.11 -14.45 1.85
CA GLN A 76 -0.97 -15.52 0.84
C GLN A 76 0.51 -15.87 0.62
N ARG A 77 1.39 -14.88 0.48
CA ARG A 77 2.82 -15.09 0.27
C ARG A 77 3.48 -15.78 1.46
N ILE A 78 3.15 -15.35 2.68
CA ILE A 78 3.67 -15.94 3.92
C ILE A 78 3.23 -17.41 4.03
N ASN A 79 1.96 -17.71 3.76
CA ASN A 79 1.44 -19.08 3.82
C ASN A 79 2.15 -20.01 2.83
N ILE A 80 2.38 -19.56 1.58
CA ILE A 80 3.14 -20.34 0.58
C ILE A 80 4.55 -20.66 1.09
N ILE A 81 5.22 -19.70 1.71
CA ILE A 81 6.57 -19.89 2.25
C ILE A 81 6.54 -20.90 3.40
N ILE A 82 5.62 -20.73 4.37
CA ILE A 82 5.45 -21.64 5.50
C ILE A 82 5.19 -23.07 5.02
N ASP A 83 4.30 -23.25 4.05
CA ASP A 83 3.95 -24.57 3.53
C ASP A 83 5.13 -25.20 2.77
N SER A 84 5.91 -24.42 2.02
CA SER A 84 7.13 -24.91 1.37
C SER A 84 8.17 -25.44 2.36
N PHE A 85 8.22 -24.92 3.59
CA PHE A 85 9.11 -25.43 4.64
C PHE A 85 8.57 -26.70 5.31
N LYS A 86 7.25 -26.92 5.32
CA LYS A 86 6.65 -28.16 5.86
C LYS A 86 6.86 -29.36 4.93
N GLU A 87 7.06 -29.12 3.64
CA GLU A 87 7.27 -30.16 2.63
C GLU A 87 8.75 -30.60 2.50
N LEU A 88 9.67 -29.97 3.25
CA LEU A 88 11.06 -30.42 3.33
C LEU A 88 11.16 -31.70 4.19
N PRO A 89 11.84 -32.77 3.72
CA PRO A 89 11.94 -34.06 4.40
C PRO A 89 12.79 -34.02 5.69
#